data_AF-A0A6A5GH81-F1
#
_entry.id   AF-A0A6A5GH81-F1
#
_cell.length_a   1.000
_cell.length_b   1.000
_cell.length_c   1.000
_cell.angle_alpha   90.00
_cell.angle_beta   90.00
_cell.angle_gamma   90.00
#
_symmetry.space_group_name_H-M   'P 1'
#
loop_
_entity.id
_entity.type
_entity.pdbx_description
1 polymer ?
#
loop_
_entity_poly.entity_id
_entity_poly.type
_entity_poly.pdbx_seq_one_letter_code
_entity_poly.pdbx_strand_id
1 'polypeptide(L)'
;MSCTYRNNYFESDEFLELALHSLSVIQVPLHTLGAYIIVMKTPNEMGKMKIAMLLVHLTFALYDIYTTTLAFPVIIFPICSGYSIGVLSSIGMPLSIQCYIGLTLFLLYGPAVTMFFENRYNYLPYATH
;
A
#
# COMPACT_ATOMS: atom_id res chain seq x y z
N MET A 1 -24.36 19.51 2.98
CA MET A 1 -24.39 18.55 1.86
C MET A 1 -25.19 17.35 2.30
N SER A 2 -26.31 17.05 1.65
CA SER A 2 -27.11 15.87 1.94
C SER A 2 -26.62 14.73 1.06
N CYS A 3 -26.05 13.66 1.64
CA CYS A 3 -25.77 12.44 0.90
C CYS A 3 -27.10 11.79 0.51
N THR A 4 -27.43 11.81 -0.77
CA THR A 4 -28.60 11.13 -1.31
C THR A 4 -28.14 9.80 -1.87
N TYR A 5 -28.51 8.70 -1.21
CA TYR A 5 -28.27 7.35 -1.71
C TYR A 5 -29.23 7.09 -2.88
N ARG A 6 -28.69 6.93 -4.08
CA ARG A 6 -29.49 6.77 -5.32
C ARG A 6 -29.68 5.30 -5.67
N ASN A 7 -29.06 4.39 -4.91
CA ASN A 7 -29.15 2.94 -5.07
C ASN A 7 -28.82 2.48 -6.50
N ASN A 8 -27.81 3.11 -7.10
CA ASN A 8 -27.29 2.74 -8.41
C ASN A 8 -26.09 1.79 -8.25
N TYR A 9 -25.81 1.00 -9.29
CA TYR A 9 -24.69 0.04 -9.27
C TYR A 9 -23.33 0.70 -8.94
N PHE A 10 -23.08 1.92 -9.43
CA PHE A 10 -21.83 2.65 -9.13
C PHE A 10 -21.66 3.04 -7.65
N GLU A 11 -22.74 3.04 -6.87
CA GLU A 11 -22.74 3.32 -5.43
C GLU A 11 -22.75 2.03 -4.60
N SER A 12 -22.69 0.86 -5.25
CA SER A 12 -22.69 -0.44 -4.59
C SER A 12 -21.29 -0.89 -4.17
N ASP A 13 -21.23 -1.65 -3.08
CA ASP A 13 -20.01 -2.30 -2.60
C ASP A 13 -19.45 -3.30 -3.63
N GLU A 14 -20.31 -3.96 -4.40
CA GLU A 14 -19.91 -4.90 -5.46
C GLU A 14 -19.10 -4.23 -6.55
N PHE A 15 -19.52 -3.02 -6.97
CA PHE A 15 -18.77 -2.25 -7.96
C PHE A 15 -17.41 -1.80 -7.40
N LEU A 16 -17.38 -1.36 -6.14
CA LEU A 16 -16.14 -0.97 -5.46
C LEU A 16 -15.17 -2.14 -5.36
N GLU A 17 -15.63 -3.32 -4.95
CA GLU A 17 -14.82 -4.54 -4.87
C GLU A 17 -14.28 -4.94 -6.25
N LEU A 18 -15.12 -4.92 -7.28
CA LEU A 18 -14.69 -5.19 -8.66
C LEU A 18 -13.63 -4.20 -9.15
N ALA A 19 -13.82 -2.92 -8.86
CA ALA A 19 -12.87 -1.87 -9.21
C ALA A 19 -11.52 -2.08 -8.50
N LEU A 20 -11.53 -2.40 -7.21
CA LEU A 20 -10.31 -2.65 -6.43
C LEU A 20 -9.57 -3.92 -6.90
N HIS A 21 -10.28 -5.01 -7.15
CA HIS A 21 -9.68 -6.23 -7.69
C HIS A 21 -9.10 -6.02 -9.09
N SER A 22 -9.79 -5.29 -9.97
CA SER A 22 -9.26 -4.96 -11.29
C SER A 22 -8.02 -4.08 -11.22
N LEU A 23 -7.97 -3.13 -10.27
CA LEU A 23 -6.78 -2.31 -10.01
C LEU A 23 -5.62 -3.18 -9.51
N SER A 24 -5.89 -4.16 -8.65
CA SER A 24 -4.86 -5.08 -8.14
C SER A 24 -4.21 -5.89 -9.26
N VAL A 25 -5.00 -6.38 -10.23
CA VAL A 25 -4.48 -7.11 -11.40
C VAL A 25 -3.46 -6.29 -12.19
N ILE A 26 -3.62 -4.96 -12.23
CA ILE A 26 -2.68 -4.04 -12.89
C ILE A 26 -1.52 -3.66 -11.97
N GLN A 27 -1.76 -3.49 -10.67
CA GLN A 27 -0.73 -3.12 -9.70
C GLN A 27 0.30 -4.23 -9.47
N VAL A 28 -0.11 -5.49 -9.40
CA VAL A 28 0.80 -6.62 -9.18
C VAL A 28 1.95 -6.70 -10.20
N PRO A 29 1.72 -6.64 -11.53
CA PRO A 29 2.80 -6.64 -12.50
C PRO A 29 3.66 -5.37 -12.41
N LEU A 30 3.07 -4.21 -12.09
CA LEU A 30 3.83 -2.96 -11.88
C LEU A 30 4.77 -3.05 -10.67
N HIS A 31 4.28 -3.55 -9.54
CA HIS A 31 5.08 -3.77 -8.33
C HIS A 31 6.18 -4.79 -8.57
N THR A 32 5.90 -5.86 -9.32
CA THR A 32 6.89 -6.86 -9.73
C THR A 32 7.97 -6.27 -10.63
N LEU A 33 7.57 -5.45 -11.61
CA LEU A 33 8.49 -4.75 -12.51
C LEU A 33 9.35 -3.74 -11.76
N GLY A 34 8.77 -2.99 -10.82
CA GLY A 34 9.50 -2.07 -9.95
C GLY A 34 10.55 -2.79 -9.11
N ALA A 35 10.18 -3.90 -8.47
CA ALA A 35 11.12 -4.72 -7.70
C ALA A 35 12.23 -5.29 -8.60
N TYR A 36 11.90 -5.78 -9.79
CA TYR A 36 12.87 -6.27 -10.78
C TYR A 36 13.88 -5.18 -11.18
N ILE A 37 13.42 -3.96 -11.47
CA ILE A 37 14.29 -2.84 -11.83
C ILE A 37 15.22 -2.51 -10.66
N ILE A 38 14.70 -2.43 -9.43
CA ILE A 38 15.51 -2.16 -8.24
C ILE A 38 16.58 -3.24 -8.06
N VAL A 39 16.25 -4.52 -8.28
CA VAL A 39 17.23 -5.60 -8.10
C VAL A 39 18.25 -5.67 -9.23
N MET A 40 17.83 -5.50 -10.48
CA MET A 40 18.64 -5.83 -11.66
C MET A 40 19.28 -4.61 -12.33
N LYS A 41 18.72 -3.42 -12.15
CA LYS A 41 19.20 -2.20 -12.82
C LYS A 41 19.87 -1.21 -11.87
N THR A 42 19.75 -1.39 -10.55
CA THR A 42 20.50 -0.57 -9.58
C THR A 42 22.00 -0.84 -9.72
N PRO A 43 22.83 0.19 -9.96
CA PRO A 43 24.27 0.03 -10.14
C PRO A 43 24.96 -0.43 -8.85
N ASN A 44 26.06 -1.17 -8.98
CA ASN A 44 26.80 -1.74 -7.85
C ASN A 44 27.36 -0.67 -6.90
N GLU A 45 27.72 0.50 -7.43
CA GLU A 45 28.15 1.67 -6.63
C GLU A 45 27.09 2.08 -5.60
N MET A 46 25.80 1.86 -5.90
CA MET A 46 24.67 2.14 -5.00
C MET A 46 24.23 0.90 -4.20
N GLY A 47 25.08 -0.11 -4.06
CA GLY A 47 24.75 -1.38 -3.41
C GLY A 47 24.21 -1.24 -2.00
N LYS A 48 24.72 -0.28 -1.21
CA LYS A 48 24.22 0.03 0.15
C LYS A 48 22.81 0.64 0.14
N MET A 49 22.46 1.38 -0.90
CA MET A 49 21.15 2.05 -1.05
C MET A 49 20.09 1.11 -1.66
N LYS A 50 20.51 0.08 -2.39
CA LYS A 50 19.65 -0.93 -3.03
C LYS A 50 18.69 -1.59 -2.03
N ILE A 51 19.18 -1.93 -0.84
CA ILE A 51 18.37 -2.59 0.20
C ILE A 51 17.27 -1.64 0.70
N ALA A 52 17.61 -0.37 0.95
CA ALA A 52 16.62 0.61 1.41
C ALA A 52 15.59 0.97 0.34
N MET A 53 16.00 1.06 -0.93
CA MET A 53 15.08 1.21 -2.06
C MET A 53 14.09 0.04 -2.15
N LEU A 54 14.60 -1.18 -2.00
CA LEU A 54 13.77 -2.39 -2.04
C LEU A 54 12.83 -2.47 -0.83
N LEU A 55 13.30 -2.08 0.37
CA LEU A 55 12.48 -2.05 1.58
C LEU A 55 11.30 -1.08 1.44
N VAL A 56 11.55 0.14 0.99
CA VAL A 56 10.48 1.11 0.71
C VAL A 56 9.52 0.56 -0.33
N HIS A 57 10.03 0.09 -1.47
CA HIS A 57 9.18 -0.44 -2.54
C HIS A 57 8.31 -1.60 -2.07
N LEU A 58 8.88 -2.55 -1.32
CA LEU A 58 8.15 -3.70 -0.78
C LEU A 58 7.10 -3.25 0.26
N THR A 59 7.41 -2.27 1.10
CA THR A 59 6.47 -1.77 2.11
C THR A 59 5.24 -1.15 1.45
N PHE A 60 5.44 -0.34 0.40
CA PHE A 60 4.35 0.25 -0.39
C PHE A 60 3.57 -0.82 -1.16
N ALA A 61 4.26 -1.74 -1.83
CA ALA A 61 3.61 -2.84 -2.55
C ALA A 61 2.76 -3.72 -1.63
N LEU A 62 3.25 -4.04 -0.43
CA LEU A 62 2.50 -4.85 0.55
C LEU A 62 1.23 -4.15 1.02
N TYR A 63 1.28 -2.85 1.29
CA TYR A 63 0.09 -2.10 1.70
C TYR A 63 -0.89 -1.88 0.55
N ASP A 64 -0.42 -1.66 -0.68
CA ASP A 64 -1.29 -1.58 -1.85
C ASP A 64 -2.05 -2.89 -2.05
N ILE A 65 -1.35 -4.04 -1.98
CA ILE A 65 -1.99 -5.36 -2.05
C ILE A 65 -2.98 -5.53 -0.88
N TYR A 66 -2.58 -5.10 0.32
CA TYR A 66 -3.44 -5.17 1.50
C TYR A 66 -4.76 -4.42 1.28
N THR A 67 -4.68 -3.18 0.83
CA THR A 67 -5.86 -2.31 0.66
C THR A 67 -6.72 -2.67 -0.55
N THR A 68 -6.16 -3.24 -1.61
CA THR A 68 -6.91 -3.56 -2.84
C THR A 68 -7.51 -4.96 -2.89
N THR A 69 -7.00 -5.91 -2.09
CA THR A 69 -7.45 -7.32 -2.15
C THR A 69 -7.83 -7.89 -0.79
N LEU A 70 -7.03 -7.60 0.24
CA LEU A 70 -7.18 -8.22 1.55
C LEU A 70 -8.29 -7.55 2.35
N ALA A 71 -8.20 -6.23 2.53
CA ALA A 71 -9.14 -5.44 3.31
C ALA A 71 -9.10 -3.97 2.90
N PHE A 72 -10.19 -3.48 2.31
CA PHE A 72 -10.41 -2.08 2.01
C PHE A 72 -11.30 -1.44 3.10
N PRO A 73 -10.79 -0.46 3.87
CA PRO A 73 -11.57 0.20 4.90
C PRO A 73 -12.51 1.26 4.28
N VAL A 74 -13.83 1.08 4.47
CA VAL A 74 -14.84 2.07 4.10
C VAL A 74 -15.22 2.87 5.34
N ILE A 75 -14.99 4.18 5.31
CA ILE A 75 -15.29 5.10 6.41
C ILE A 75 -16.54 5.91 6.06
N ILE A 76 -17.55 5.88 6.94
CA ILE A 76 -18.84 6.54 6.72
C ILE A 76 -18.86 7.90 7.42
N PHE A 77 -18.28 8.93 6.80
CA PHE A 77 -18.30 10.29 7.37
C PHE A 77 -19.72 10.90 7.40
N PRO A 78 -20.17 11.62 8.47
CA PRO A 78 -19.42 12.13 9.62
C PRO A 78 -19.40 11.21 10.85
N ILE A 79 -20.07 10.07 10.78
CA ILE A 79 -20.10 9.11 11.88
C ILE A 79 -18.71 8.46 11.90
N CYS A 80 -17.98 8.47 13.01
CA CYS A 80 -16.68 7.78 13.11
C CYS A 80 -16.89 6.25 13.14
N SER A 81 -17.49 5.71 12.09
CA SER A 81 -17.88 4.34 11.89
C SER A 81 -17.49 3.93 10.47
N GLY A 82 -17.30 2.65 10.28
CA GLY A 82 -16.88 2.09 9.02
C GLY A 82 -16.95 0.57 9.06
N TYR A 83 -16.84 -0.02 7.88
CA TYR A 83 -16.76 -1.45 7.67
C TYR A 83 -15.60 -1.74 6.72
N SER A 84 -15.22 -3.01 6.60
CA SER A 84 -14.16 -3.44 5.70
C SER A 84 -14.73 -4.40 4.67
N ILE A 85 -14.31 -4.24 3.42
CA ILE A 85 -14.66 -5.09 2.29
C ILE A 85 -13.38 -5.79 1.81
N GLY A 86 -13.46 -7.05 1.39
CA GLY A 86 -12.33 -7.81 0.86
C GLY A 86 -12.20 -9.20 1.50
N VAL A 87 -11.16 -9.91 1.10
CA VAL A 87 -10.98 -11.34 1.42
C VAL A 87 -10.99 -11.63 2.93
N LEU A 88 -10.38 -10.77 3.76
CA LEU A 88 -10.36 -11.01 5.21
C LEU A 88 -11.72 -10.79 5.85
N SER A 89 -12.53 -9.89 5.29
CA SER A 89 -13.93 -9.70 5.68
C SER A 89 -14.77 -10.92 5.30
N SER A 90 -14.56 -11.48 4.10
CA SER A 90 -15.24 -12.70 3.63
C SER A 90 -14.94 -13.95 4.48
N ILE A 91 -13.73 -14.04 5.06
CA ILE A 91 -13.33 -15.13 5.96
C ILE A 91 -13.86 -14.92 7.40
N GLY A 92 -14.52 -13.79 7.67
CA GLY A 92 -15.08 -13.46 8.98
C GLY A 92 -14.06 -12.93 9.98
N MET A 93 -12.92 -12.40 9.53
CA MET A 93 -11.92 -11.82 10.42
C MET A 93 -12.47 -10.53 11.07
N PRO A 94 -12.36 -10.35 12.39
CA PRO A 94 -12.91 -9.18 13.07
C PRO A 94 -12.25 -7.88 12.60
N LEU A 95 -13.06 -6.83 12.46
CA LEU A 95 -12.65 -5.51 11.96
C LEU A 95 -11.45 -4.93 12.72
N SER A 96 -11.38 -5.13 14.05
CA SER A 96 -10.27 -4.66 14.88
C SER A 96 -8.91 -5.19 14.45
N ILE A 97 -8.84 -6.46 14.03
CA ILE A 97 -7.59 -7.07 13.55
C ILE A 97 -7.24 -6.50 12.17
N GLN A 98 -8.22 -6.33 11.28
CA GLN A 98 -7.99 -5.72 9.96
C GLN A 98 -7.47 -4.29 10.10
N CYS A 99 -8.08 -3.49 10.98
CA CYS A 99 -7.63 -2.14 11.27
C CYS A 99 -6.22 -2.12 11.86
N TYR A 100 -5.91 -3.04 12.79
CA TYR A 100 -4.57 -3.14 13.38
C TYR A 100 -3.49 -3.44 12.33
N ILE A 101 -3.74 -4.40 11.43
CA ILE A 101 -2.79 -4.77 10.37
C ILE A 101 -2.62 -3.59 9.40
N GLY A 102 -3.73 -3.02 8.92
CA GLY A 102 -3.69 -1.89 7.99
C GLY A 102 -2.96 -0.67 8.58
N LEU A 103 -3.25 -0.32 9.84
CA LEU A 103 -2.59 0.79 10.52
C LEU A 103 -1.09 0.52 10.74
N THR A 104 -0.72 -0.71 11.12
CA THR A 104 0.68 -1.10 11.29
C THR A 104 1.45 -0.96 9.98
N LEU A 105 0.89 -1.45 8.87
CA LEU A 105 1.49 -1.33 7.53
C LEU A 105 1.60 0.14 7.10
N PHE A 106 0.59 0.96 7.37
CA PHE A 106 0.63 2.40 7.11
C PHE A 106 1.72 3.11 7.93
N LEU A 107 1.84 2.78 9.21
CA LEU A 107 2.87 3.37 10.08
C LEU A 107 4.29 2.92 9.70
N LEU A 108 4.44 1.74 9.08
CA LEU A 108 5.73 1.26 8.58
C LEU A 108 6.30 2.14 7.45
N TYR A 109 5.46 2.94 6.78
CA TYR A 109 5.94 3.90 5.77
C TYR A 109 6.90 4.93 6.31
N GLY A 110 6.63 5.48 7.50
CA GLY A 110 7.48 6.47 8.14
C GLY A 110 8.94 6.01 8.22
N PRO A 111 9.25 4.93 8.98
CA PRO A 111 10.61 4.44 9.12
C PRO A 111 11.22 3.94 7.80
N ALA A 112 10.43 3.37 6.88
CA ALA A 112 10.95 2.95 5.58
C ALA A 112 11.45 4.15 4.76
N VAL A 113 10.65 5.22 4.69
CA VAL A 113 10.99 6.45 3.96
C VAL A 113 12.16 7.18 4.62
N THR A 114 12.18 7.30 5.95
CA THR A 114 13.30 7.95 6.66
C THR A 114 14.60 7.20 6.44
N MET A 115 14.60 5.86 6.53
CA MET A 115 15.78 5.03 6.26
C MET A 115 16.31 5.23 4.84
N PHE A 116 15.41 5.37 3.85
CA PHE A 116 15.81 5.67 2.48
C PHE A 116 16.48 7.04 2.35
N PHE A 117 15.93 8.08 3.00
CA PHE A 117 16.54 9.42 3.00
C PHE A 117 17.89 9.46 3.72
N GLU A 118 18.02 8.81 4.87
CA GLU A 118 19.28 8.72 5.62
C GLU A 118 20.36 8.02 4.81
N ASN A 119 20.04 6.89 4.17
CA ASN A 119 20.99 6.17 3.33
C ASN A 119 21.43 6.98 2.11
N ARG A 120 20.54 7.79 1.53
CA ARG A 120 20.89 8.71 0.45
C ARG A 120 21.78 9.84 0.95
N TYR A 121 21.44 10.44 2.09
CA TYR A 121 22.21 11.53 2.70
C TYR A 121 23.65 11.09 3.02
N ASN A 122 23.82 9.90 3.59
CA ASN A 122 25.13 9.35 3.94
C ASN A 122 25.98 8.97 2.72
N TYR A 123 25.38 8.75 1.55
CA TYR A 123 26.11 8.42 0.32
C TYR A 123 26.71 9.66 -0.37
N LEU A 124 26.03 10.80 -0.33
CA LEU A 124 26.45 12.05 -0.97
C LEU A 124 27.86 12.56 -0.55
N PRO A 125 28.26 12.57 0.73
CA PRO A 125 29.57 13.09 1.13
C PRO A 125 30.76 12.22 0.68
N TYR A 126 30.54 10.95 0.29
CA TYR A 126 31.58 10.08 -0.24
C TYR A 126 31.78 10.21 -1.76
N ALA A 127 30.89 10.90 -2.47
CA ALA A 127 30.97 11.07 -3.92
C ALA A 127 31.75 12.32 -4.36
N THR A 128 32.18 13.16 -3.41
CA THR A 128 32.91 14.43 -3.64
C THR A 128 34.42 14.36 -3.36
N HIS A 129 34.97 13.16 -3.15
CA HIS A 129 36.40 12.89 -3.06
C HIS A 129 36.79 11.81 -4.06
#